data_AF-M1ZTB5-F1
#
_entry.id   AF-M1ZTB5-F1
#
_cell.length_a   1.000
_cell.length_b   1.000
_cell.length_c   1.000
_cell.angle_alpha   90.00
_cell.angle_beta   90.00
_cell.angle_gamma   90.00
#
_symmetry.space_group_name_H-M   'P 1'
#
loop_
_entity.id
_entity.type
_entity.pdbx_description
1 polymer ?
#
loop_
_entity_poly.entity_id
_entity_poly.type
_entity_poly.pdbx_seq_one_letter_code
_entity_poly.pdbx_strand_id
1 'polypeptide(L)'
;MVILLRAGLGLNKEELKLVGKTALKLSCIPGIIEGLFIAIASVKLLGFSFVQGGLLGFIIAAVSPAVVVPQMLNLIDKGLGKAKGIPTLILAGASIDDVFAITIFSTFLGLYSGKNINIGMQILKIPISIILGTLIGVLSAIIIIKIFKKYPIDNTKKILIILSISIILTLIEALLKGKLEIASLLGVMALGFVIS
;
A
#
# COMPACT_ATOMS: atom_id res chain seq x y z
N MET A 1 8.73 3.90 -2.09
CA MET A 1 8.28 5.31 -2.17
C MET A 1 8.18 5.82 -3.62
N VAL A 2 9.29 6.04 -4.34
CA VAL A 2 9.27 6.68 -5.69
C VAL A 2 8.35 5.96 -6.68
N ILE A 3 8.37 4.63 -6.68
CA ILE A 3 7.53 3.80 -7.55
C ILE A 3 6.03 4.03 -7.25
N LEU A 4 5.64 4.08 -5.98
CA LEU A 4 4.26 4.31 -5.56
C LEU A 4 3.80 5.76 -5.77
N LEU A 5 4.71 6.72 -5.63
CA LEU A 5 4.45 8.10 -6.03
C LEU A 5 4.14 8.19 -7.53
N ARG A 6 4.94 7.51 -8.36
CA ARG A 6 4.70 7.41 -9.81
C ARG A 6 3.39 6.68 -10.12
N ALA A 7 3.04 5.63 -9.37
CA ALA A 7 1.74 4.98 -9.47
C ALA A 7 0.61 5.97 -9.20
N GLY A 8 0.69 6.73 -8.10
CA GLY A 8 -0.29 7.75 -7.73
C GLY A 8 -0.49 8.79 -8.82
N LEU A 9 0.60 9.34 -9.36
CA LEU A 9 0.56 10.34 -10.44
C LEU A 9 -0.03 9.81 -11.77
N GLY A 10 0.02 8.49 -11.99
CA GLY A 10 -0.52 7.85 -13.19
C GLY A 10 -1.98 7.39 -13.09
N LEU A 11 -2.62 7.55 -11.92
CA LEU A 11 -3.98 7.09 -11.69
C LEU A 11 -5.03 8.10 -12.15
N ASN A 12 -6.15 7.59 -12.69
CA ASN A 12 -7.31 8.39 -13.07
C ASN A 12 -8.41 8.32 -11.99
N LYS A 13 -8.94 9.49 -11.61
CA LYS A 13 -9.98 9.66 -10.58
C LYS A 13 -11.27 8.92 -10.93
N GLU A 14 -11.69 8.97 -12.20
CA GLU A 14 -12.94 8.33 -12.65
C GLU A 14 -12.83 6.82 -12.64
N GLU A 15 -11.70 6.30 -13.13
CA GLU A 15 -11.41 4.86 -13.14
C GLU A 15 -11.32 4.32 -11.71
N LEU A 16 -10.60 5.00 -10.81
CA LEU A 16 -10.45 4.58 -9.42
C LEU A 16 -11.79 4.55 -8.68
N LYS A 17 -12.68 5.52 -8.95
CA LYS A 17 -14.03 5.53 -8.36
C LYS A 17 -14.85 4.31 -8.80
N LEU A 18 -14.65 3.86 -10.04
CA LEU A 18 -15.34 2.70 -10.59
C LEU A 18 -14.77 1.37 -10.05
N VAL A 19 -13.45 1.24 -9.96
CA VAL A 19 -12.79 -0.02 -9.59
C VAL A 19 -12.39 -0.12 -8.11
N GLY A 20 -12.47 0.96 -7.32
CA GLY A 20 -11.91 1.01 -5.96
C GLY A 20 -12.50 -0.01 -4.98
N LYS A 21 -13.82 -0.26 -5.05
CA LYS A 21 -14.45 -1.33 -4.22
C LYS A 21 -13.94 -2.71 -4.61
N THR A 22 -13.70 -2.93 -5.90
CA THR A 22 -13.16 -4.19 -6.42
C THR A 22 -11.68 -4.32 -6.06
N ALA A 23 -10.92 -3.22 -6.06
CA ALA A 23 -9.50 -3.20 -5.68
C ALA A 23 -9.32 -3.68 -4.24
N LEU A 24 -10.17 -3.23 -3.31
CA LEU A 24 -10.15 -3.69 -1.92
C LEU A 24 -10.46 -5.20 -1.79
N LYS A 25 -11.41 -5.73 -2.57
CA LYS A 25 -11.68 -7.17 -2.56
C LYS A 25 -10.51 -7.97 -3.13
N LEU A 26 -9.93 -7.47 -4.22
CA LEU A 26 -8.79 -8.07 -4.91
C LEU A 26 -7.52 -8.05 -4.06
N SER A 27 -7.33 -7.05 -3.20
CA SER A 27 -6.17 -6.97 -2.30
C SER A 27 -6.28 -7.89 -1.08
N CYS A 28 -7.50 -8.20 -0.62
CA CYS A 28 -7.67 -8.93 0.64
C CYS A 28 -7.92 -10.43 0.43
N ILE A 29 -8.85 -10.76 -0.47
CA ILE A 29 -9.36 -12.14 -0.57
C ILE A 29 -8.30 -13.09 -1.14
N PRO A 30 -7.65 -12.80 -2.29
CA PRO A 30 -6.62 -13.66 -2.86
C PRO A 30 -5.42 -13.81 -1.93
N GLY A 31 -4.88 -12.71 -1.40
CA GLY A 31 -3.70 -12.74 -0.53
C GLY A 31 -3.90 -13.55 0.75
N ILE A 32 -5.10 -13.52 1.35
CA ILE A 32 -5.43 -14.37 2.50
C ILE A 32 -5.49 -15.85 2.09
N ILE A 33 -6.13 -16.17 0.96
CA ILE A 33 -6.25 -17.55 0.49
C ILE A 33 -4.88 -18.12 0.15
N GLU A 34 -4.07 -17.38 -0.59
CA GLU A 34 -2.71 -17.76 -0.98
C GLU A 34 -1.82 -17.92 0.25
N GLY A 35 -1.82 -16.95 1.17
CA GLY A 35 -1.04 -17.00 2.42
C GLY A 35 -1.43 -18.18 3.30
N LEU A 36 -2.73 -18.45 3.47
CA LEU A 36 -3.23 -19.59 4.25
C LEU A 36 -2.93 -20.93 3.58
N PHE A 37 -3.06 -21.01 2.26
CA PHE A 37 -2.73 -22.22 1.52
C PHE A 37 -1.26 -22.59 1.71
N ILE A 38 -0.36 -21.61 1.56
CA ILE A 38 1.08 -21.81 1.78
C ILE A 38 1.35 -22.14 3.25
N ALA A 39 0.66 -21.51 4.20
CA ALA A 39 0.80 -21.84 5.62
C ALA A 39 0.46 -23.31 5.89
N ILE A 40 -0.69 -23.80 5.41
CA ILE A 40 -1.10 -25.20 5.57
C ILE A 40 -0.12 -26.15 4.85
N ALA A 41 0.29 -25.81 3.63
CA ALA A 41 1.25 -26.60 2.86
C ALA A 41 2.60 -26.71 3.59
N SER A 42 3.09 -25.62 4.17
CA SER A 42 4.37 -25.59 4.88
C SER A 42 4.36 -26.44 6.17
N VAL A 43 3.23 -26.50 6.88
CA VAL A 43 3.07 -27.41 8.03
C VAL A 43 3.19 -28.87 7.58
N LYS A 44 2.52 -29.23 6.48
CA LYS A 44 2.50 -30.61 5.98
C LYS A 44 3.79 -31.05 5.30
N LEU A 45 4.46 -30.13 4.59
CA LEU A 45 5.65 -30.43 3.78
C LEU A 45 6.97 -30.22 4.52
N LEU A 46 7.06 -29.20 5.38
CA LEU A 46 8.30 -28.79 6.05
C LEU A 46 8.29 -29.10 7.56
N GLY A 47 7.18 -29.59 8.11
CA GLY A 47 7.04 -29.87 9.54
C GLY A 47 7.04 -28.62 10.42
N PHE A 48 6.75 -27.44 9.84
CA PHE A 48 6.66 -26.19 10.59
C PHE A 48 5.41 -26.13 11.48
N SER A 49 5.47 -25.32 12.54
CA SER A 49 4.26 -24.95 13.27
C SER A 49 3.36 -24.06 12.41
N PHE A 50 2.05 -24.03 12.72
CA PHE A 50 1.12 -23.17 11.98
C PHE A 50 1.51 -21.69 12.00
N VAL A 51 2.14 -21.22 13.08
CA VAL A 51 2.63 -19.83 13.20
C VAL A 51 3.81 -19.57 12.25
N GLN A 52 4.78 -20.49 12.18
CA GLN A 52 5.89 -20.40 11.24
C GLN A 52 5.42 -20.53 9.79
N GLY A 53 4.41 -21.38 9.55
CA GLY A 53 3.77 -21.49 8.25
C GLY A 53 3.05 -20.21 7.84
N GLY A 54 2.36 -19.56 8.78
CA GLY A 54 1.76 -18.24 8.56
C GLY A 54 2.79 -17.17 8.22
N LEU A 55 3.92 -17.14 8.93
CA LEU A 55 5.05 -16.25 8.59
C LEU A 55 5.52 -16.45 7.16
N LEU A 56 5.80 -17.70 6.77
CA LEU A 56 6.27 -18.03 5.42
C LEU A 56 5.21 -17.70 4.37
N GLY A 57 3.95 -18.05 4.63
CA GLY A 57 2.84 -17.85 3.71
C GLY A 57 2.62 -16.39 3.35
N PHE A 58 2.61 -15.49 4.34
CA PHE A 58 2.41 -14.06 4.09
C PHE A 58 3.67 -13.31 3.62
N ILE A 59 4.87 -13.89 3.77
CA ILE A 59 6.06 -13.41 3.06
C ILE A 59 5.95 -13.69 1.56
N ILE A 60 5.49 -14.90 1.20
CA ILE A 60 5.42 -15.33 -0.20
C ILE A 60 4.21 -14.73 -0.92
N ALA A 61 3.07 -14.60 -0.23
CA ALA A 61 1.84 -14.05 -0.80
C ALA A 61 1.89 -12.54 -1.05
N ALA A 62 2.84 -11.81 -0.45
CA ALA A 62 2.98 -10.37 -0.66
C ALA A 62 3.38 -10.05 -2.10
N VAL A 63 2.62 -9.19 -2.77
CA VAL A 63 2.91 -8.74 -4.13
C VAL A 63 4.09 -7.77 -4.15
N SER A 64 4.88 -7.73 -5.24
CA SER A 64 5.98 -6.77 -5.39
C SER A 64 5.57 -5.56 -6.25
N PRO A 65 5.40 -4.35 -5.68
CA PRO A 65 5.06 -3.16 -6.45
C PRO A 65 6.15 -2.78 -7.47
N ALA A 66 7.41 -3.16 -7.22
CA ALA A 66 8.52 -2.84 -8.11
C ALA A 66 8.39 -3.47 -9.50
N VAL A 67 7.70 -4.61 -9.59
CA VAL A 67 7.44 -5.31 -10.85
C VAL A 67 6.07 -4.91 -11.42
N VAL A 68 5.04 -4.86 -10.56
CA VAL A 68 3.66 -4.61 -10.99
C VAL A 68 3.46 -3.17 -11.46
N VAL A 69 3.97 -2.19 -10.72
CA VAL A 69 3.70 -0.77 -11.01
C VAL A 69 4.24 -0.33 -12.38
N PRO A 70 5.51 -0.60 -12.76
CA PRO A 70 6.01 -0.21 -14.07
C PRO A 70 5.24 -0.87 -15.22
N GLN A 71 4.85 -2.14 -15.05
CA GLN A 71 4.08 -2.87 -16.06
C GLN A 71 2.69 -2.28 -16.23
N MET A 72 1.98 -1.98 -15.13
CA MET A 72 0.65 -1.37 -15.20
C MET A 72 0.68 0.04 -15.77
N LEU A 73 1.68 0.86 -15.40
CA LEU A 73 1.87 2.19 -16.01
C LEU A 73 2.14 2.09 -17.52
N ASN A 74 2.97 1.14 -17.97
CA ASN A 74 3.21 0.89 -19.40
C ASN A 74 1.92 0.49 -20.14
N LEU A 75 1.03 -0.29 -19.51
CA LEU A 75 -0.28 -0.62 -20.09
C LEU A 75 -1.20 0.61 -20.17
N ILE A 76 -1.18 1.48 -19.15
CA ILE A 76 -1.91 2.75 -19.16
C ILE A 76 -1.42 3.65 -20.30
N ASP A 77 -0.09 3.77 -20.46
CA ASP A 77 0.54 4.57 -21.51
C ASP A 77 0.19 4.04 -22.92
N LYS A 78 0.04 2.72 -23.08
CA LYS A 78 -0.42 2.07 -24.32
C LYS A 78 -1.94 2.08 -24.51
N GLY A 79 -2.71 2.61 -23.55
CA GLY A 79 -4.18 2.60 -23.57
C GLY A 79 -4.81 1.20 -23.41
N LEU A 80 -4.04 0.19 -23.02
CA LEU A 80 -4.52 -1.20 -22.91
C LEU A 80 -5.22 -1.42 -21.56
N GLY A 81 -6.45 -1.93 -21.61
CA GLY A 81 -7.23 -2.23 -20.39
C GLY A 81 -7.76 -1.01 -19.64
N LYS A 82 -7.47 0.22 -20.11
CA LYS A 82 -7.92 1.49 -19.51
C LYS A 82 -9.45 1.62 -19.49
N ALA A 83 -10.13 1.23 -20.57
CA ALA A 83 -11.59 1.26 -20.65
C ALA A 83 -12.29 0.44 -19.56
N LYS A 84 -11.63 -0.60 -19.04
CA LYS A 84 -12.12 -1.45 -17.95
C LYS A 84 -11.49 -1.11 -16.59
N GLY A 85 -10.59 -0.12 -16.55
CA GLY A 85 -9.85 0.27 -15.35
C GLY A 85 -8.95 -0.83 -14.77
N ILE A 86 -8.52 -1.82 -15.57
CA ILE A 86 -7.76 -2.99 -15.07
C ILE A 86 -6.40 -2.58 -14.50
N PRO A 87 -5.58 -1.74 -15.17
CA PRO A 87 -4.32 -1.30 -14.59
C PRO A 87 -4.51 -0.50 -13.31
N THR A 88 -5.51 0.38 -13.29
CA THR A 88 -5.91 1.18 -12.12
C THR A 88 -6.34 0.29 -10.95
N LEU A 89 -7.11 -0.77 -11.23
CA LEU A 89 -7.55 -1.78 -10.25
C LEU A 89 -6.34 -2.48 -9.63
N ILE A 90 -5.39 -2.94 -10.44
CA ILE A 90 -4.20 -3.66 -9.99
C ILE A 90 -3.27 -2.74 -9.19
N LEU A 91 -3.05 -1.50 -9.66
CA LEU A 91 -2.23 -0.52 -8.96
C LEU A 91 -2.80 -0.16 -7.57
N ALA A 92 -4.11 0.08 -7.49
CA ALA A 92 -4.77 0.35 -6.22
C ALA A 92 -4.78 -0.88 -5.30
N GLY A 93 -5.02 -2.07 -5.86
CA GLY A 93 -5.02 -3.33 -5.12
C GLY A 93 -3.65 -3.67 -4.54
N ALA A 94 -2.58 -3.56 -5.33
CA ALA A 94 -1.21 -3.88 -4.90
C ALA A 94 -0.76 -3.02 -3.70
N SER A 95 -1.13 -1.74 -3.66
CA SER A 95 -0.77 -0.85 -2.55
C SER A 95 -1.52 -1.14 -1.26
N ILE A 96 -2.73 -1.71 -1.36
CA ILE A 96 -3.51 -2.14 -0.19
C ILE A 96 -3.05 -3.53 0.26
N ASP A 97 -2.75 -4.42 -0.68
CA ASP A 97 -2.24 -5.78 -0.43
C ASP A 97 -1.01 -5.76 0.47
N ASP A 98 -0.04 -4.89 0.18
CA ASP A 98 1.16 -4.70 1.01
C ASP A 98 0.84 -4.42 2.48
N VAL A 99 -0.17 -3.58 2.75
CA VAL A 99 -0.60 -3.24 4.12
C VAL A 99 -1.26 -4.43 4.80
N PHE A 100 -2.06 -5.19 4.07
CA PHE A 100 -2.67 -6.42 4.60
C PHE A 100 -1.61 -7.48 4.91
N ALA A 101 -0.74 -7.77 3.95
CA ALA A 101 0.32 -8.77 4.07
C ALA A 101 1.26 -8.45 5.24
N ILE A 102 1.71 -7.19 5.37
CA ILE A 102 2.62 -6.80 6.46
C ILE A 102 1.96 -6.87 7.84
N THR A 103 0.67 -6.52 7.97
CA THR A 103 -0.04 -6.60 9.25
C THR A 103 -0.28 -8.05 9.67
N ILE A 104 -0.65 -8.92 8.73
CA ILE A 104 -0.85 -10.35 9.02
C ILE A 104 0.50 -11.00 9.38
N PHE A 105 1.55 -10.72 8.60
CA PHE A 105 2.92 -11.14 8.90
C PHE A 105 3.35 -10.69 10.30
N SER A 106 3.15 -9.41 10.65
CA SER A 106 3.50 -8.85 11.96
C SER A 106 2.71 -9.51 13.09
N THR A 107 1.47 -9.92 12.83
CA THR A 107 0.64 -10.65 13.79
C THR A 107 1.22 -12.05 14.06
N PHE A 108 1.55 -12.81 13.01
CA PHE A 108 2.22 -14.10 13.18
C PHE A 108 3.59 -13.97 13.84
N LEU A 109 4.36 -12.90 13.52
CA LEU A 109 5.68 -12.67 14.09
C LEU A 109 5.62 -12.42 15.60
N GLY A 110 4.62 -11.67 16.04
CA GLY A 110 4.48 -11.41 17.45
C GLY A 110 3.84 -12.55 18.24
N LEU A 111 2.98 -13.36 17.60
CA LEU A 111 2.56 -14.67 18.15
C LEU A 111 3.78 -15.60 18.32
N TYR A 112 4.67 -15.66 17.33
CA TYR A 112 5.90 -16.44 17.39
C TYR A 112 6.85 -15.96 18.50
N SER A 113 6.90 -14.63 18.72
CA SER A 113 7.74 -14.01 19.76
C SER A 113 7.17 -14.13 21.18
N GLY A 114 6.04 -14.83 21.37
CA GLY A 114 5.41 -15.01 22.68
C GLY A 114 4.81 -13.73 23.28
N LYS A 115 4.63 -12.67 22.48
CA LYS A 115 3.92 -11.46 22.95
C LYS A 115 2.43 -11.76 22.99
N ASN A 116 1.74 -11.34 24.06
CA ASN A 116 0.28 -11.35 24.14
C ASN A 116 -0.31 -10.36 23.14
N ILE A 117 -0.37 -10.77 21.87
CA ILE A 117 -0.94 -9.96 20.80
C ILE A 117 -2.42 -10.27 20.70
N ASN A 118 -3.24 -9.24 20.89
CA ASN A 118 -4.65 -9.33 20.61
C ASN A 118 -4.88 -9.28 19.09
N ILE A 119 -5.14 -10.44 18.50
CA ILE A 119 -5.37 -10.61 17.05
C ILE A 119 -6.51 -9.71 16.57
N GLY A 120 -7.56 -9.52 17.38
CA GLY A 120 -8.66 -8.62 17.05
C GLY A 120 -8.23 -7.16 16.94
N MET A 121 -7.29 -6.73 17.80
CA MET A 121 -6.71 -5.38 17.71
C MET A 121 -5.86 -5.23 16.44
N GLN A 122 -5.10 -6.25 16.04
CA GLN A 122 -4.29 -6.20 14.82
C GLN A 122 -5.15 -6.08 13.56
N ILE A 123 -6.26 -6.81 13.49
CA ILE A 123 -7.19 -6.72 12.35
C ILE A 123 -7.83 -5.33 12.28
N LEU A 124 -8.18 -4.72 13.42
CA LEU A 124 -8.71 -3.35 13.47
C LEU A 124 -7.68 -2.30 13.07
N LYS A 125 -6.38 -2.56 13.28
CA LYS A 125 -5.34 -1.63 12.84
C LYS A 125 -5.27 -1.51 11.33
N ILE A 126 -5.58 -2.56 10.56
CA ILE A 126 -5.51 -2.53 9.09
C ILE A 126 -6.34 -1.36 8.48
N PRO A 127 -7.67 -1.28 8.70
CA PRO A 127 -8.46 -0.18 8.16
C PRO A 127 -8.03 1.18 8.76
N ILE A 128 -7.63 1.22 10.03
CA ILE A 128 -7.16 2.46 10.67
C ILE A 128 -5.89 2.97 9.99
N SER A 129 -4.91 2.12 9.74
CA SER A 129 -3.64 2.47 9.08
C SER A 129 -3.84 2.92 7.64
N ILE A 130 -4.75 2.26 6.92
CA ILE A 130 -5.15 2.65 5.55
C ILE A 130 -5.79 4.05 5.56
N ILE A 131 -6.77 4.27 6.45
CA ILE A 131 -7.48 5.55 6.57
C ILE A 131 -6.51 6.67 6.96
N LEU A 132 -5.69 6.47 7.98
CA LEU A 132 -4.74 7.47 8.45
C LEU A 132 -3.65 7.77 7.42
N GLY A 133 -3.08 6.73 6.80
CA GLY A 133 -2.08 6.90 5.74
C GLY A 133 -2.63 7.71 4.57
N THR A 134 -3.83 7.35 4.10
CA THR A 134 -4.52 8.07 3.02
C THR A 134 -4.84 9.50 3.42
N LEU A 135 -5.41 9.72 4.61
CA LEU A 135 -5.80 11.05 5.10
C LEU A 135 -4.61 11.99 5.20
N ILE A 136 -3.50 11.52 5.78
CA ILE A 136 -2.26 12.30 5.91
C ILE A 136 -1.72 12.63 4.50
N GLY A 137 -1.68 11.66 3.59
CA GLY A 137 -1.25 11.86 2.21
C GLY A 137 -2.07 12.91 1.46
N VAL A 138 -3.40 12.84 1.56
CA VAL A 138 -4.33 13.80 0.95
C VAL A 138 -4.16 15.19 1.57
N LEU A 139 -4.04 15.28 2.89
CA LEU A 139 -3.84 16.56 3.58
C LEU A 139 -2.51 17.22 3.15
N SER A 140 -1.43 16.45 3.10
CA SER A 140 -0.13 16.91 2.58
C SER A 140 -0.25 17.41 1.14
N ALA A 141 -0.96 16.69 0.26
CA ALA A 141 -1.19 17.14 -1.11
C ALA A 141 -1.94 18.47 -1.20
N ILE A 142 -3.01 18.65 -0.40
CA ILE A 142 -3.78 19.91 -0.38
C ILE A 142 -2.91 21.09 0.04
N ILE A 143 -2.07 20.91 1.08
CA ILE A 143 -1.13 21.94 1.56
C ILE A 143 -0.16 22.33 0.45
N ILE A 144 0.44 21.33 -0.23
CA ILE A 144 1.39 21.54 -1.32
C ILE A 144 0.73 22.30 -2.49
N ILE A 145 -0.47 21.88 -2.90
CA ILE A 145 -1.20 22.52 -3.99
C ILE A 145 -1.46 23.99 -3.67
N LYS A 146 -1.81 24.30 -2.42
CA LYS A 146 -2.03 25.70 -1.97
C LYS A 146 -0.74 26.52 -2.02
N ILE A 147 0.39 25.93 -1.64
CA ILE A 147 1.72 26.58 -1.75
C ILE A 147 2.08 26.82 -3.22
N PHE A 148 1.90 25.84 -4.09
CA PHE A 148 2.20 25.94 -5.53
C PHE A 148 1.32 26.95 -6.27
N LYS A 149 0.09 27.17 -5.80
CA LYS A 149 -0.79 28.23 -6.32
C LYS A 149 -0.36 29.62 -5.86
N LYS A 150 0.19 29.74 -4.64
CA LYS A 150 0.61 31.03 -4.06
C LYS A 150 1.99 31.47 -4.55
N TYR A 151 2.89 30.53 -4.82
CA TYR A 151 4.26 30.80 -5.25
C TYR A 151 4.50 30.12 -6.61
N PRO A 152 4.86 30.88 -7.67
CA PRO A 152 5.22 30.30 -8.95
C PRO A 152 6.57 29.59 -8.83
N ILE A 153 6.53 28.28 -8.64
CA ILE A 153 7.70 27.40 -8.50
C ILE A 153 7.92 26.63 -9.80
N ASP A 154 9.18 26.51 -10.23
CA ASP A 154 9.58 25.73 -11.40
C ASP A 154 9.26 24.24 -11.26
N ASN A 155 8.99 23.56 -12.37
CA ASN A 155 8.58 22.14 -12.37
C ASN A 155 9.62 21.21 -11.70
N THR A 156 10.92 21.46 -11.89
CA THR A 156 11.99 20.70 -11.22
C THR A 156 11.92 20.84 -9.70
N LYS A 157 11.70 22.07 -9.21
CA LYS A 157 11.57 22.37 -7.78
C LYS A 157 10.30 21.76 -7.19
N LYS A 158 9.19 21.74 -7.94
CA LYS A 158 7.94 21.07 -7.53
C LYS A 158 8.16 19.57 -7.30
N ILE A 159 8.82 18.89 -8.23
CA ILE A 159 9.12 17.45 -8.11
C ILE A 159 10.01 17.18 -6.88
N LEU A 160 11.05 18.00 -6.67
CA LEU A 160 11.91 17.91 -5.50
C LEU A 160 11.12 18.07 -4.18
N ILE A 161 10.21 19.05 -4.11
CA ILE A 161 9.37 19.26 -2.93
C ILE A 161 8.46 18.05 -2.67
N ILE A 162 7.84 17.50 -3.72
CA ILE A 162 6.97 16.32 -3.62
C ILE A 162 7.77 15.12 -3.10
N LEU A 163 8.99 14.89 -3.63
CA LEU A 163 9.87 13.82 -3.18
C LEU A 163 10.29 14.01 -1.71
N SER A 164 10.70 15.23 -1.33
CA SER A 164 11.07 15.55 0.05
C SER A 164 9.93 15.29 1.03
N ILE A 165 8.70 15.68 0.69
CA ILE A 165 7.54 15.43 1.54
C ILE A 165 7.22 13.94 1.61
N SER A 166 7.35 13.22 0.51
CA SER A 166 7.18 11.76 0.50
C SER A 166 8.19 11.07 1.42
N ILE A 167 9.45 11.53 1.43
CA ILE A 167 10.49 11.04 2.35
C ILE A 167 10.12 11.37 3.79
N ILE A 168 9.71 12.60 4.07
CA ILE A 168 9.27 13.03 5.41
C ILE A 168 8.10 12.18 5.91
N LEU A 169 7.10 11.89 5.07
CA LEU A 169 5.97 11.03 5.42
C LEU A 169 6.44 9.63 5.83
N THR A 170 7.38 9.04 5.07
CA THR A 170 7.94 7.72 5.41
C THR A 170 8.81 7.74 6.68
N LEU A 171 9.53 8.84 6.93
CA LEU A 171 10.32 9.02 8.16
C LEU A 171 9.42 9.18 9.39
N ILE A 172 8.34 9.94 9.27
CA ILE A 172 7.35 10.12 10.34
C ILE A 172 6.76 8.76 10.71
N GLU A 173 6.38 7.92 9.74
CA GLU A 173 5.93 6.55 10.05
C GLU A 173 7.00 5.75 10.81
N ALA A 174 8.26 5.77 10.35
CA ALA A 174 9.33 5.04 11.01
C ALA A 174 9.53 5.46 12.48
N LEU A 175 9.34 6.75 12.78
CA LEU A 175 9.40 7.28 14.15
C LEU A 175 8.14 6.93 14.97
N LEU A 176 6.97 6.85 14.33
CA LEU A 176 5.69 6.56 14.99
C LEU A 176 5.38 5.06 15.11
N LYS A 177 6.14 4.16 14.48
CA LYS A 177 5.95 2.69 14.55
C LYS A 177 5.82 2.13 15.98
N GLY A 178 6.31 2.84 16.99
CA GLY A 178 6.14 2.47 18.41
C GLY A 178 4.78 2.82 19.05
N LYS A 179 3.96 3.69 18.45
CA LYS A 179 2.67 4.16 19.00
C LYS A 179 1.51 4.08 18.02
N LEU A 180 1.75 4.20 16.71
CA LEU A 180 0.69 4.33 15.70
C LEU A 180 1.15 3.74 14.36
N GLU A 181 0.42 2.76 13.85
CA GLU A 181 0.67 2.17 12.53
C GLU A 181 0.01 3.03 11.45
N ILE A 182 0.82 3.66 10.60
CA ILE A 182 0.37 4.52 9.50
C ILE A 182 0.87 3.88 8.21
N ALA A 183 0.00 3.70 7.20
CA ALA A 183 0.45 3.22 5.89
C ALA A 183 1.03 4.38 5.06
N SER A 184 2.26 4.84 5.35
CA SER A 184 2.82 6.03 4.66
C SER A 184 3.02 5.81 3.17
N LEU A 185 3.33 4.59 2.74
CA LEU A 185 3.49 4.24 1.34
C LEU A 185 2.18 4.45 0.55
N LEU A 186 1.04 4.08 1.15
CA LEU A 186 -0.28 4.36 0.60
C LEU A 186 -0.57 5.88 0.63
N GLY A 187 -0.16 6.57 1.69
CA GLY A 187 -0.23 8.03 1.78
C GLY A 187 0.57 8.75 0.69
N VAL A 188 1.76 8.27 0.35
CA VAL A 188 2.59 8.80 -0.74
C VAL A 188 1.91 8.60 -2.11
N MET A 189 1.27 7.45 -2.31
CA MET A 189 0.47 7.20 -3.51
C MET A 189 -0.75 8.12 -3.58
N ALA A 190 -1.47 8.30 -2.47
CA ALA A 190 -2.59 9.23 -2.37
C ALA A 190 -2.16 10.69 -2.63
N LEU A 191 -0.97 11.07 -2.13
CA LEU A 191 -0.37 12.37 -2.39
C LEU A 191 -0.14 12.57 -3.89
N GLY A 192 0.46 11.58 -4.57
CA GLY A 192 0.66 11.63 -6.02
C GLY A 192 -0.66 11.77 -6.79
N PHE A 193 -1.66 10.98 -6.40
CA PHE A 193 -2.99 10.97 -7.03
C PHE A 193 -3.79 12.27 -6.88
N VAL A 194 -3.65 12.96 -5.75
CA VAL A 194 -4.33 14.25 -5.54
C VAL A 194 -3.64 15.37 -6.31
N ILE A 195 -2.32 15.28 -6.51
CA ILE A 195 -1.52 16.27 -7.25
C ILE A 195 -1.69 16.14 -8.77
N SER A 196 -1.92 14.94 -9.29
CA SER A 196 -2.28 14.70 -10.70
C SER A 196 -3.66 15.26 -11.06
#